data_AF-A0A4R6EJ26-F1
#
_entry.id   AF-A0A4R6EJ26-F1
#
_cell.length_a   1.000
_cell.length_b   1.000
_cell.length_c   1.000
_cell.angle_alpha   90.00
_cell.angle_beta   90.00
_cell.angle_gamma   90.00
#
_symmetry.space_group_name_H-M   'P 1'
#
loop_
_entity.id
_entity.type
_entity.pdbx_description
1 polymer ?
#
loop_
_entity_poly.entity_id
_entity_poly.type
_entity_poly.pdbx_seq_one_letter_code
_entity_poly.pdbx_strand_id
1 'polypeptide(L)'
;MAWRLWKTEKRQDETRSWPSETHQSIKQLLGMYLGGGSAPFAGWAAPGITFMPDVEPVLRNGVRGYQLALWFWLFAEKHGTIAARMARESFGLLAEAAQPSSGDKIDALLDLENRLAHSVEGISSEERRFRLEGLPVELPMEFFLATGFLRLSPESPYAGDESGSLQGNDYKLADCFRHATEEALAMFRPMIDAVEFDAKSLPNWKWSTHPGAAERHLQRRHSNPLFPLHRQMVTAHDVYESRLADARALHEISNELGDLSDSFFQTAELPLNWQSFLEGYRDYVDRLEERCLAAGGQNAALGEAIARLRNDILTTWRTSLHKNRHSLAALDQEEAQRSERRALLYGCDWTAQLLSNGSLIPPEEVVPALLSESPSELEKVVAAVQAEPRLHETLSQCGATAHRLVTESSVGGNNIPDIGDKLRILWGPGRPGAGMTSLA
;
A
#
# COMPACT_ATOMS: atom_id res chain seq x y z
N MET A 1 -2.12 -5.38 -13.34
CA MET A 1 -1.25 -4.65 -14.29
C MET A 1 -0.45 -5.67 -15.07
N ALA A 2 -0.66 -5.76 -16.38
CA ALA A 2 0.12 -6.63 -17.25
C ALA A 2 1.23 -5.79 -17.88
N TRP A 3 2.49 -6.04 -17.52
CA TRP A 3 3.65 -5.34 -18.04
C TRP A 3 3.86 -5.73 -19.52
N ARG A 4 3.10 -5.11 -20.44
CA ARG A 4 3.05 -5.44 -21.88
C ARG A 4 4.34 -5.13 -22.65
N LEU A 5 5.43 -4.83 -21.97
CA LEU A 5 6.59 -4.12 -22.53
C LEU A 5 7.66 -5.04 -23.15
N TRP A 6 7.64 -6.35 -22.87
CA TRP A 6 8.79 -7.19 -23.21
C TRP A 6 8.37 -8.47 -23.93
N LYS A 7 8.46 -8.47 -25.27
CA LYS A 7 8.31 -9.68 -26.11
C LYS A 7 9.65 -10.03 -26.76
N THR A 8 10.54 -10.68 -26.02
CA THR A 8 11.71 -11.34 -26.58
C THR A 8 11.50 -12.86 -26.68
N GLU A 9 12.11 -13.48 -27.68
CA GLU A 9 11.99 -14.91 -27.98
C GLU A 9 12.59 -15.79 -26.88
N LYS A 10 11.98 -16.96 -26.65
CA LYS A 10 12.41 -17.94 -25.65
C LYS A 10 13.73 -18.60 -26.08
N ARG A 11 14.84 -18.24 -25.45
CA ARG A 11 16.05 -19.10 -25.40
C ARG A 11 15.88 -20.05 -24.21
N GLN A 12 15.57 -21.31 -24.46
CA GLN A 12 15.53 -22.34 -23.41
C GLN A 12 16.95 -22.90 -23.23
N ASP A 13 17.48 -22.79 -22.02
CA ASP A 13 18.68 -23.50 -21.61
C ASP A 13 18.24 -24.69 -20.74
N GLU A 14 18.20 -25.89 -21.35
CA GLU A 14 17.51 -27.08 -20.81
C GLU A 14 18.21 -27.75 -19.62
N THR A 15 19.33 -27.21 -19.13
CA THR A 15 20.19 -27.90 -18.15
C THR A 15 20.08 -27.40 -16.71
N ARG A 16 19.33 -26.31 -16.45
CA ARG A 16 19.20 -25.72 -15.11
C ARG A 16 17.89 -26.13 -14.44
N SER A 17 17.98 -26.89 -13.34
CA SER A 17 16.82 -27.20 -12.49
C SER A 17 16.43 -25.96 -11.69
N TRP A 18 15.22 -25.44 -11.92
CA TRP A 18 14.66 -24.32 -11.17
C TRP A 18 13.81 -24.82 -9.98
N PRO A 19 13.87 -24.16 -8.81
CA PRO A 19 13.02 -24.50 -7.67
C PRO A 19 11.55 -24.25 -8.01
N SER A 20 10.67 -25.16 -7.61
CA SER A 20 9.22 -24.98 -7.73
C SER A 20 8.61 -24.22 -6.55
N GLU A 21 9.28 -24.22 -5.40
CA GLU A 21 8.84 -23.56 -4.16
C GLU A 21 9.25 -22.08 -4.14
N THR A 22 8.33 -21.21 -3.75
CA THR A 22 8.54 -19.75 -3.72
C THR A 22 9.76 -19.35 -2.87
N HIS A 23 9.85 -19.85 -1.63
CA HIS A 23 10.94 -19.50 -0.72
C HIS A 23 12.32 -19.91 -1.25
N GLN A 24 12.42 -21.09 -1.87
CA GLN A 24 13.68 -21.57 -2.45
C GLN A 24 14.08 -20.75 -3.68
N SER A 25 13.10 -20.37 -4.49
CA SER A 25 13.33 -19.47 -5.62
C SER A 25 13.85 -18.11 -5.16
N ILE A 26 13.25 -17.51 -4.12
CA ILE A 26 13.72 -16.24 -3.53
C ILE A 26 15.14 -16.39 -2.95
N LYS A 27 15.45 -17.49 -2.26
CA LYS A 27 16.81 -17.78 -1.77
C LYS A 27 17.82 -17.90 -2.91
N GLN A 28 17.46 -18.57 -4.00
CA GLN A 28 18.33 -18.68 -5.16
C GLN A 28 18.53 -17.31 -5.82
N LEU A 29 17.48 -16.50 -5.95
CA LEU A 29 17.58 -15.12 -6.44
C LEU A 29 18.55 -14.30 -5.58
N LEU A 30 18.44 -14.40 -4.26
CA LEU A 30 19.34 -13.71 -3.33
C LEU A 30 20.80 -14.19 -3.49
N GLY A 31 21.01 -15.50 -3.62
CA GLY A 31 22.33 -16.07 -3.88
C GLY A 31 22.94 -15.54 -5.19
N MET A 32 22.15 -15.46 -6.25
CA MET A 32 22.59 -14.86 -7.52
C MET A 32 22.88 -13.36 -7.36
N TYR A 33 22.04 -12.64 -6.63
CA TYR A 33 22.21 -11.20 -6.39
C TYR A 33 23.49 -10.93 -5.60
N LEU A 34 23.72 -11.61 -4.47
CA LEU A 34 24.90 -11.38 -3.63
C LEU A 34 26.20 -11.94 -4.25
N GLY A 35 26.11 -12.94 -5.14
CA GLY A 35 27.25 -13.72 -5.64
C GLY A 35 28.28 -12.98 -6.48
N GLY A 36 28.10 -11.69 -6.80
CA GLY A 36 29.08 -10.80 -7.47
C GLY A 36 29.40 -11.13 -8.94
N GLY A 37 29.56 -12.41 -9.28
CA GLY A 37 29.85 -12.94 -10.61
C GLY A 37 28.80 -13.93 -11.13
N SER A 38 27.61 -13.94 -10.52
CA SER A 38 26.51 -14.81 -10.97
C SER A 38 25.61 -14.09 -11.97
N ALA A 39 25.31 -14.76 -13.08
CA ALA A 39 24.27 -14.29 -14.01
C ALA A 39 22.88 -14.29 -13.32
N PRO A 40 21.99 -13.35 -13.68
CA PRO A 40 22.17 -12.33 -14.72
C PRO A 40 22.88 -11.06 -14.21
N PHE A 41 23.10 -10.93 -12.89
CA PHE A 41 23.64 -9.71 -12.28
C PHE A 41 25.09 -9.38 -12.63
N ALA A 42 25.87 -10.38 -13.06
CA ALA A 42 27.22 -10.19 -13.57
C ALA A 42 27.24 -9.48 -14.95
N GLY A 43 26.20 -9.69 -15.78
CA GLY A 43 26.03 -9.10 -17.11
C GLY A 43 25.41 -7.70 -17.07
N TRP A 44 25.87 -6.84 -16.15
CA TRP A 44 25.28 -5.52 -15.95
C TRP A 44 25.73 -4.49 -16.99
N ALA A 45 26.92 -4.65 -17.59
CA ALA A 45 27.47 -3.71 -18.57
C ALA A 45 27.38 -4.28 -19.98
N ALA A 46 26.87 -3.49 -20.92
CA ALA A 46 26.88 -3.89 -22.33
C ALA A 46 28.33 -3.96 -22.87
N PRO A 47 28.63 -4.91 -23.78
CA PRO A 47 29.98 -5.05 -24.32
C PRO A 47 30.49 -3.74 -24.96
N GLY A 48 31.70 -3.33 -24.59
CA GLY A 48 32.34 -2.13 -25.14
C GLY A 48 31.97 -0.80 -24.46
N ILE A 49 31.11 -0.82 -23.43
CA ILE A 49 30.80 0.37 -22.64
C ILE A 49 31.71 0.44 -21.41
N THR A 50 32.38 1.58 -21.24
CA THR A 50 33.17 1.89 -20.06
C THR A 50 32.71 3.19 -19.42
N PHE A 51 32.60 3.18 -18.10
CA PHE A 51 32.29 4.34 -17.29
C PHE A 51 33.53 4.85 -16.56
N MET A 52 33.47 6.08 -16.07
CA MET A 52 34.51 6.61 -15.20
C MET A 52 34.49 5.89 -13.84
N PRO A 53 35.65 5.67 -13.18
CA PRO A 53 35.74 4.86 -11.96
C PRO A 53 34.92 5.37 -10.78
N ASP A 54 34.62 6.67 -10.74
CA ASP A 54 33.79 7.34 -9.75
C ASP A 54 32.29 7.12 -9.97
N VAL A 55 31.86 6.95 -11.23
CA VAL A 55 30.45 6.77 -11.60
C VAL A 55 30.07 5.29 -11.68
N GLU A 56 31.00 4.43 -12.11
CA GLU A 56 30.76 3.00 -12.37
C GLU A 56 30.08 2.24 -11.21
N PRO A 57 30.49 2.39 -9.93
CA PRO A 57 29.87 1.65 -8.84
C PRO A 57 28.37 1.95 -8.66
N VAL A 58 27.99 3.22 -8.87
CA VAL A 58 26.61 3.69 -8.74
C VAL A 58 25.76 3.10 -9.88
N LEU A 59 26.26 3.15 -11.11
CA LEU A 59 25.54 2.63 -12.27
C LEU A 59 25.41 1.11 -12.23
N ARG A 60 26.48 0.42 -11.82
CA ARG A 60 26.44 -1.03 -11.60
C ARG A 60 25.36 -1.43 -10.60
N ASN A 61 25.23 -0.68 -9.50
CA ASN A 61 24.18 -0.93 -8.51
C ASN A 61 22.80 -0.61 -9.09
N GLY A 62 22.66 0.47 -9.87
CA GLY A 62 21.43 0.80 -10.59
C GLY A 62 20.98 -0.31 -11.53
N VAL A 63 21.86 -0.78 -12.41
CA VAL A 63 21.55 -1.88 -13.35
C VAL A 63 21.18 -3.17 -12.62
N ARG A 64 21.92 -3.53 -11.56
CA ARG A 64 21.58 -4.72 -10.76
C ARG A 64 20.25 -4.56 -10.02
N GLY A 65 19.92 -3.36 -9.55
CA GLY A 65 18.63 -3.02 -8.97
C GLY A 65 17.49 -3.16 -9.98
N TYR A 66 17.68 -2.63 -11.18
CA TYR A 66 16.75 -2.77 -12.29
C TYR A 66 16.53 -4.23 -12.68
N GLN A 67 17.61 -5.03 -12.80
CA GLN A 67 17.48 -6.48 -13.03
C GLN A 67 16.67 -7.17 -11.91
N LEU A 68 16.92 -6.81 -10.65
CA LEU A 68 16.14 -7.36 -9.54
C LEU A 68 14.66 -6.94 -9.63
N ALA A 69 14.38 -5.69 -10.03
CA ALA A 69 13.02 -5.20 -10.26
C ALA A 69 12.31 -5.98 -11.37
N LEU A 70 13.01 -6.29 -12.48
CA LEU A 70 12.47 -7.12 -13.57
C LEU A 70 11.98 -8.48 -13.06
N TRP A 71 12.71 -9.12 -12.14
CA TRP A 71 12.26 -10.38 -11.55
C TRP A 71 10.92 -10.23 -10.82
N PHE A 72 10.79 -9.19 -9.98
CA PHE A 72 9.55 -8.93 -9.25
C PHE A 72 8.39 -8.51 -10.15
N TRP A 73 8.64 -7.81 -11.25
CA TRP A 73 7.62 -7.46 -12.23
C TRP A 73 7.11 -8.70 -12.99
N LEU A 74 8.01 -9.59 -13.42
CA LEU A 74 7.62 -10.88 -14.01
C LEU A 74 6.86 -11.75 -13.01
N PHE A 75 7.30 -11.78 -11.75
CA PHE A 75 6.60 -12.49 -10.69
C PHE A 75 5.19 -11.92 -10.48
N ALA A 76 5.05 -10.59 -10.50
CA ALA A 76 3.75 -9.91 -10.37
C ALA A 76 2.83 -10.18 -11.57
N GLU A 77 3.39 -10.32 -12.77
CA GLU A 77 2.64 -10.68 -13.97
C GLU A 77 2.06 -12.09 -13.86
N LYS A 78 2.85 -13.07 -13.38
CA LYS A 78 2.40 -14.45 -13.23
C LYS A 78 1.48 -14.67 -12.01
N HIS A 79 1.83 -14.12 -10.85
CA HIS A 79 1.20 -14.47 -9.56
C HIS A 79 0.40 -13.33 -8.92
N GLY A 80 0.40 -12.15 -9.53
CA GLY A 80 -0.29 -10.97 -9.01
C GLY A 80 0.58 -10.09 -8.10
N THR A 81 0.15 -8.85 -7.92
CA THR A 81 0.91 -7.80 -7.23
C THR A 81 1.11 -8.07 -5.73
N ILE A 82 0.11 -8.67 -5.06
CA ILE A 82 0.21 -9.00 -3.63
C ILE A 82 1.24 -10.13 -3.40
N ALA A 83 1.24 -11.15 -4.25
CA ALA A 83 2.21 -12.24 -4.19
C ALA A 83 3.64 -11.72 -4.42
N ALA A 84 3.84 -10.88 -5.44
CA ALA A 84 5.13 -10.25 -5.71
C ALA A 84 5.60 -9.36 -4.55
N ARG A 85 4.69 -8.62 -3.92
CA ARG A 85 4.99 -7.82 -2.74
C ARG A 85 5.47 -8.69 -1.57
N MET A 86 4.79 -9.80 -1.29
CA MET A 86 5.23 -10.74 -0.25
C MET A 86 6.58 -11.38 -0.57
N ALA A 87 6.81 -11.75 -1.84
CA ALA A 87 8.09 -12.26 -2.29
C ALA A 87 9.22 -11.23 -2.08
N ARG A 88 8.96 -9.96 -2.38
CA ARG A 88 9.90 -8.85 -2.15
C ARG A 88 10.19 -8.62 -0.67
N GLU A 89 9.16 -8.60 0.17
CA GLU A 89 9.33 -8.46 1.63
C GLU A 89 10.16 -9.62 2.20
N SER A 90 9.90 -10.86 1.74
CA SER A 90 10.68 -12.04 2.12
C SER A 90 12.12 -11.95 1.62
N PHE A 91 12.35 -11.49 0.39
CA PHE A 91 13.69 -11.22 -0.15
C PHE A 91 14.46 -10.22 0.73
N GLY A 92 13.82 -9.10 1.09
CA GLY A 92 14.43 -8.09 1.96
C GLY A 92 14.78 -8.63 3.34
N LEU A 93 13.93 -9.48 3.95
CA LEU A 93 14.23 -10.14 5.22
C LEU A 93 15.41 -11.12 5.11
N LEU A 94 15.49 -11.89 4.03
CA LEU A 94 16.61 -12.79 3.77
C LEU A 94 17.92 -12.02 3.51
N ALA A 95 17.84 -10.91 2.78
CA ALA A 95 18.98 -10.04 2.53
C ALA A 95 19.50 -9.43 3.85
N GLU A 96 18.61 -8.90 4.69
CA GLU A 96 18.97 -8.35 6.00
C GLU A 96 19.63 -9.38 6.91
N ALA A 97 19.14 -10.62 6.89
CA ALA A 97 19.74 -11.73 7.63
C ALA A 97 21.13 -12.13 7.09
N ALA A 98 21.37 -12.00 5.78
CA ALA A 98 22.65 -12.31 5.14
C ALA A 98 23.68 -11.19 5.33
N GLN A 99 23.24 -9.93 5.23
CA GLN A 99 24.06 -8.73 5.41
C GLN A 99 23.22 -7.65 6.10
N PRO A 100 23.54 -7.26 7.35
CA PRO A 100 22.82 -6.19 8.04
C PRO A 100 22.84 -4.88 7.26
N SER A 101 21.75 -4.11 7.32
CA SER A 101 21.49 -2.86 6.57
C SER A 101 21.33 -3.00 5.05
N SER A 102 21.29 -4.23 4.52
CA SER A 102 21.10 -4.45 3.09
C SER A 102 19.63 -4.48 2.69
N GLY A 103 18.72 -4.89 3.59
CA GLY A 103 17.30 -4.97 3.32
C GLY A 103 16.71 -3.61 2.95
N ASP A 104 16.95 -2.60 3.78
CA ASP A 104 16.43 -1.24 3.57
C ASP A 104 17.01 -0.58 2.30
N LYS A 105 18.29 -0.84 2.00
CA LYS A 105 18.95 -0.31 0.79
C LYS A 105 18.36 -0.93 -0.48
N ILE A 106 18.09 -2.23 -0.47
CA ILE A 106 17.46 -2.94 -1.59
C ILE A 106 16.02 -2.46 -1.75
N ASP A 107 15.28 -2.31 -0.65
CA ASP A 107 13.91 -1.80 -0.70
C ASP A 107 13.87 -0.38 -1.27
N ALA A 108 14.75 0.52 -0.83
CA ALA A 108 14.84 1.87 -1.39
C ALA A 108 15.18 1.88 -2.90
N LEU A 109 16.07 0.98 -3.34
CA LEU A 109 16.44 0.83 -4.75
C LEU A 109 15.26 0.33 -5.59
N LEU A 110 14.56 -0.70 -5.12
CA LEU A 110 13.37 -1.23 -5.81
C LEU A 110 12.21 -0.22 -5.83
N ASP A 111 12.07 0.63 -4.81
CA ASP A 111 11.09 1.71 -4.80
C ASP A 111 11.46 2.84 -5.77
N LEU A 112 12.75 3.15 -5.93
CA LEU A 112 13.21 4.06 -6.98
C LEU A 112 12.87 3.50 -8.36
N GLU A 113 13.22 2.24 -8.65
CA GLU A 113 12.94 1.59 -9.93
C GLU A 113 11.45 1.54 -10.24
N ASN A 114 10.61 1.20 -9.25
CA ASN A 114 9.15 1.23 -9.43
C ASN A 114 8.65 2.63 -9.76
N ARG A 115 9.09 3.67 -9.04
CA ARG A 115 8.70 5.06 -9.34
C ARG A 115 9.13 5.49 -10.74
N LEU A 116 10.35 5.14 -11.15
CA LEU A 116 10.85 5.40 -12.49
C LEU A 116 9.98 4.72 -13.55
N ALA A 117 9.70 3.43 -13.40
CA ALA A 117 8.86 2.68 -14.33
C ALA A 117 7.47 3.34 -14.49
N HIS A 118 6.78 3.67 -13.39
CA HIS A 118 5.47 4.33 -13.46
C HIS A 118 5.54 5.72 -14.11
N SER A 119 6.61 6.48 -13.86
CA SER A 119 6.79 7.80 -14.50
C SER A 119 6.95 7.69 -16.02
N VAL A 120 7.59 6.63 -16.50
CA VAL A 120 7.84 6.41 -17.94
C VAL A 120 6.60 5.84 -18.64
N GLU A 121 5.79 5.03 -17.95
CA GLU A 121 4.51 4.53 -18.49
C GLU A 121 3.54 5.65 -18.83
N GLY A 122 3.57 6.75 -18.08
CA GLY A 122 2.75 7.94 -18.33
C GLY A 122 3.16 8.75 -19.57
N ILE A 123 4.37 8.52 -20.11
CA ILE A 123 4.88 9.28 -21.27
C ILE A 123 4.25 8.72 -22.54
N SER A 124 3.50 9.55 -23.26
CA SER A 124 2.88 9.19 -24.54
C SER A 124 3.91 8.91 -25.63
N SER A 125 3.54 8.17 -26.68
CA SER A 125 4.43 7.94 -27.84
C SER A 125 4.81 9.23 -28.57
N GLU A 126 4.00 10.28 -28.46
CA GLU A 126 4.28 11.59 -29.07
C GLU A 126 5.38 12.33 -28.31
N GLU A 127 5.38 12.25 -26.98
CA GLU A 127 6.42 12.83 -26.12
C GLU A 127 7.77 12.10 -26.22
N ARG A 128 7.78 10.90 -26.82
CA ARG A 128 8.99 10.10 -27.06
C ARG A 128 9.65 10.36 -28.43
N ARG A 129 9.01 11.14 -29.30
CA ARG A 129 9.49 11.42 -30.67
C ARG A 129 10.25 12.73 -30.75
N PHE A 130 11.50 12.65 -31.18
CA PHE A 130 12.39 13.77 -31.40
C PHE A 130 12.74 13.90 -32.88
N ARG A 131 13.18 15.09 -33.32
CA ARG A 131 13.70 15.29 -34.67
C ARG A 131 15.22 15.36 -34.63
N LEU A 132 15.87 14.35 -35.19
CA LEU A 132 17.32 14.36 -35.42
C LEU A 132 17.56 14.51 -36.91
N GLU A 133 18.23 15.60 -37.32
CA GLU A 133 18.55 15.88 -38.73
C GLU A 133 17.33 15.82 -39.68
N GLY A 134 16.15 16.17 -39.17
CA GLY A 134 14.89 16.16 -39.93
C GLY A 134 14.14 14.82 -39.94
N LEU A 135 14.71 13.75 -39.37
CA LEU A 135 14.06 12.45 -39.22
C LEU A 135 13.42 12.30 -37.83
N PRO A 136 12.19 11.75 -37.73
CA PRO A 136 11.59 11.41 -36.45
C PRO A 136 12.32 10.19 -35.85
N VAL A 137 12.90 10.37 -34.68
CA VAL A 137 13.55 9.32 -33.88
C VAL A 137 12.76 9.15 -32.59
N GLU A 138 12.34 7.91 -32.30
CA GLU A 138 11.69 7.57 -31.04
C GLU A 138 12.74 7.03 -30.06
N LEU A 139 12.82 7.62 -28.87
CA LEU A 139 13.77 7.15 -27.85
C LEU A 139 13.19 5.92 -27.11
N PRO A 140 14.02 4.90 -26.87
CA PRO A 140 13.59 3.70 -26.16
C PRO A 140 13.33 4.01 -24.67
N MET A 141 12.50 3.21 -24.00
CA MET A 141 12.14 3.46 -22.59
C MET A 141 13.35 3.42 -21.65
N GLU A 142 14.33 2.59 -21.96
CA GLU A 142 15.59 2.45 -21.23
C GLU A 142 16.34 3.77 -21.16
N PHE A 143 16.17 4.66 -22.15
CA PHE A 143 16.73 6.01 -22.11
C PHE A 143 16.08 6.86 -21.02
N PHE A 144 14.75 6.81 -20.89
CA PHE A 144 14.04 7.55 -19.85
C PHE A 144 14.32 6.98 -18.46
N LEU A 145 14.41 5.65 -18.33
CA LEU A 145 14.83 4.99 -17.09
C LEU A 145 16.25 5.39 -16.70
N ALA A 146 17.19 5.40 -17.65
CA ALA A 146 18.58 5.78 -17.42
C ALA A 146 18.71 7.25 -16.98
N THR A 147 18.02 8.14 -17.68
CA THR A 147 17.98 9.56 -17.35
C THR A 147 17.38 9.78 -15.97
N GLY A 148 16.24 9.15 -15.68
CA GLY A 148 15.58 9.26 -14.38
C GLY A 148 16.45 8.71 -13.24
N PHE A 149 17.09 7.57 -13.42
CA PHE A 149 18.01 7.01 -12.44
C PHE A 149 19.17 7.96 -12.14
N LEU A 150 19.83 8.49 -13.17
CA LEU A 150 20.96 9.41 -13.00
C LEU A 150 20.55 10.70 -12.27
N ARG A 151 19.33 11.20 -12.47
CA ARG A 151 18.87 12.46 -11.86
C ARG A 151 18.28 12.29 -10.46
N LEU A 152 17.64 11.16 -10.19
CA LEU A 152 16.86 10.94 -8.97
C LEU A 152 17.56 10.04 -7.94
N SER A 153 18.56 9.26 -8.34
CA SER A 153 19.34 8.45 -7.41
C SER A 153 20.21 9.36 -6.53
N PRO A 154 20.08 9.32 -5.19
CA PRO A 154 20.87 10.19 -4.30
C PRO A 154 22.38 9.97 -4.40
N GLU A 155 22.79 8.77 -4.76
CA GLU A 155 24.20 8.38 -4.91
C GLU A 155 24.76 8.75 -6.29
N SER A 156 23.92 9.25 -7.21
CA SER A 156 24.36 9.65 -8.53
C SER A 156 25.13 10.98 -8.48
N PRO A 157 26.25 11.10 -9.20
CA PRO A 157 26.97 12.37 -9.32
C PRO A 157 26.16 13.44 -10.09
N TYR A 158 25.03 13.07 -10.69
CA TYR A 158 24.12 13.97 -11.42
C TYR A 158 22.83 14.28 -10.64
N ALA A 159 22.74 13.86 -9.38
CA ALA A 159 21.55 14.02 -8.56
C ALA A 159 21.17 15.51 -8.39
N GLY A 160 19.89 15.84 -8.63
CA GLY A 160 19.33 17.18 -8.36
C GLY A 160 19.73 18.29 -9.34
N ASP A 161 20.56 18.02 -10.34
CA ASP A 161 20.83 18.96 -11.44
C ASP A 161 19.91 18.64 -12.61
N GLU A 162 18.77 19.33 -12.76
CA GLU A 162 17.81 19.02 -13.84
C GLU A 162 18.35 19.38 -15.24
N SER A 163 19.30 20.32 -15.33
CA SER A 163 19.75 20.93 -16.58
C SER A 163 21.18 20.59 -16.98
N GLY A 164 21.98 20.05 -16.06
CA GLY A 164 23.39 19.72 -16.30
C GLY A 164 23.59 18.62 -17.32
N SER A 165 24.68 18.68 -18.08
CA SER A 165 25.02 17.62 -19.02
C SER A 165 25.28 16.29 -18.30
N LEU A 166 24.62 15.21 -18.74
CA LEU A 166 24.87 13.84 -18.29
C LEU A 166 26.10 13.21 -18.97
N GLN A 167 26.83 13.98 -19.78
CA GLN A 167 28.08 13.57 -20.45
C GLN A 167 27.93 12.30 -21.31
N GLY A 168 26.72 12.02 -21.80
CA GLY A 168 26.40 10.82 -22.57
C GLY A 168 26.28 9.53 -21.74
N ASN A 169 26.32 9.62 -20.41
CA ASN A 169 26.15 8.46 -19.53
C ASN A 169 24.71 7.95 -19.48
N ASP A 170 23.74 8.80 -19.82
CA ASP A 170 22.34 8.43 -20.09
C ASP A 170 22.22 7.41 -21.22
N TYR A 171 22.85 7.67 -22.38
CA TYR A 171 22.85 6.73 -23.51
C TYR A 171 23.58 5.42 -23.18
N LYS A 172 24.76 5.53 -22.57
CA LYS A 172 25.54 4.35 -22.16
C LYS A 172 24.79 3.49 -21.14
N LEU A 173 24.15 4.11 -20.16
CA LEU A 173 23.35 3.41 -19.15
C LEU A 173 22.09 2.80 -19.78
N ALA A 174 21.46 3.47 -20.75
CA ALA A 174 20.34 2.91 -21.49
C ALA A 174 20.71 1.64 -22.26
N ASP A 175 21.89 1.61 -22.91
CA ASP A 175 22.43 0.41 -23.54
C ASP A 175 22.69 -0.70 -22.50
N CYS A 176 23.23 -0.35 -21.32
CA CYS A 176 23.40 -1.31 -20.22
C CYS A 176 22.06 -1.85 -19.71
N PHE A 177 21.02 -1.03 -19.56
CA PHE A 177 19.68 -1.50 -19.18
C PHE A 177 19.09 -2.44 -20.22
N ARG A 178 19.23 -2.12 -21.51
CA ARG A 178 18.77 -3.01 -22.59
C ARG A 178 19.47 -4.37 -22.53
N HIS A 179 20.79 -4.36 -22.43
CA HIS A 179 21.58 -5.59 -22.29
C HIS A 179 21.19 -6.39 -21.04
N ALA A 180 21.06 -5.69 -19.91
CA ALA A 180 20.67 -6.29 -18.65
C ALA A 180 19.26 -6.90 -18.68
N THR A 181 18.32 -6.29 -19.43
CA THR A 181 16.99 -6.85 -19.70
C THR A 181 17.09 -8.16 -20.46
N GLU A 182 17.87 -8.21 -21.54
CA GLU A 182 18.04 -9.44 -22.33
C GLU A 182 18.61 -10.59 -21.49
N GLU A 183 19.68 -10.32 -20.74
CA GLU A 183 20.31 -11.28 -19.83
C GLU A 183 19.36 -11.73 -18.71
N ALA A 184 18.64 -10.78 -18.10
CA ALA A 184 17.69 -11.05 -17.03
C ALA A 184 16.51 -11.88 -17.54
N LEU A 185 15.89 -11.52 -18.67
CA LEU A 185 14.72 -12.22 -19.19
C LEU A 185 15.04 -13.66 -19.61
N ALA A 186 16.22 -13.90 -20.18
CA ALA A 186 16.67 -15.24 -20.55
C ALA A 186 16.73 -16.18 -19.33
N MET A 187 17.05 -15.65 -18.15
CA MET A 187 17.17 -16.43 -16.92
C MET A 187 15.89 -16.45 -16.07
N PHE A 188 15.27 -15.28 -15.90
CA PHE A 188 14.16 -15.11 -14.98
C PHE A 188 12.86 -15.70 -15.52
N ARG A 189 12.61 -15.69 -16.83
CA ARG A 189 11.39 -16.32 -17.37
C ARG A 189 11.30 -17.82 -17.04
N PRO A 190 12.30 -18.66 -17.37
CA PRO A 190 12.29 -20.06 -16.95
C PRO A 190 12.16 -20.24 -15.43
N MET A 191 12.82 -19.39 -14.65
CA MET A 191 12.76 -19.44 -13.18
C MET A 191 11.36 -19.13 -12.65
N ILE A 192 10.68 -18.12 -13.18
CA ILE A 192 9.32 -17.73 -12.80
C ILE A 192 8.31 -18.75 -13.31
N ASP A 193 8.48 -19.26 -14.53
CA ASP A 193 7.62 -20.28 -15.12
C ASP A 193 7.59 -21.55 -14.26
N ALA A 194 8.73 -21.93 -13.66
CA ALA A 194 8.85 -23.12 -12.81
C ALA A 194 8.27 -22.96 -11.40
N VAL A 195 8.16 -21.73 -10.88
CA VAL A 195 7.71 -21.47 -9.50
C VAL A 195 6.21 -21.31 -9.45
N GLU A 196 5.58 -21.95 -8.47
CA GLU A 196 4.21 -21.62 -8.09
C GLU A 196 4.23 -20.85 -6.77
N PHE A 197 3.43 -19.77 -6.70
CA PHE A 197 3.34 -18.98 -5.49
C PHE A 197 2.52 -19.72 -4.42
N ASP A 198 3.14 -19.97 -3.27
CA ASP A 198 2.47 -20.45 -2.08
C ASP A 198 2.94 -19.65 -0.85
N ALA A 199 2.03 -18.84 -0.30
CA ALA A 199 2.31 -18.05 0.89
C ALA A 199 2.71 -18.90 2.11
N LYS A 200 2.28 -20.17 2.19
CA LYS A 200 2.65 -21.10 3.28
C LYS A 200 4.13 -21.47 3.26
N SER A 201 4.78 -21.38 2.10
CA SER A 201 6.22 -21.64 1.98
C SER A 201 7.08 -20.51 2.59
N LEU A 202 6.50 -19.34 2.83
CA LEU A 202 7.23 -18.18 3.36
C LEU A 202 7.31 -18.27 4.89
N PRO A 203 8.51 -18.37 5.48
CA PRO A 203 8.65 -18.52 6.93
C PRO A 203 8.41 -17.20 7.69
N ASN A 204 8.63 -16.06 7.04
CA ASN A 204 8.55 -14.73 7.63
C ASN A 204 7.85 -13.76 6.67
N TRP A 205 7.23 -12.72 7.21
CA TRP A 205 6.54 -11.65 6.48
C TRP A 205 6.79 -10.30 7.17
N LYS A 206 6.50 -9.20 6.47
CA LYS A 206 6.47 -7.85 7.04
C LYS A 206 5.04 -7.32 7.06
N TRP A 207 4.69 -6.50 8.04
CA TRP A 207 3.40 -5.80 8.06
C TRP A 207 3.39 -4.63 7.08
N SER A 208 2.23 -4.33 6.49
CA SER A 208 2.04 -3.12 5.69
C SER A 208 2.18 -1.87 6.55
N THR A 209 2.78 -0.82 5.97
CA THR A 209 2.81 0.54 6.56
C THR A 209 1.40 1.14 6.66
N HIS A 210 0.59 0.95 5.62
CA HIS A 210 -0.83 1.29 5.58
C HIS A 210 -1.62 -0.02 5.44
N PRO A 211 -1.92 -0.73 6.54
CA PRO A 211 -2.70 -1.97 6.48
C PRO A 211 -4.15 -1.67 6.11
N GLY A 212 -4.76 -2.55 5.31
CA GLY A 212 -6.21 -2.58 5.18
C GLY A 212 -6.87 -3.15 6.43
N ALA A 213 -8.19 -3.12 6.47
CA ALA A 213 -8.94 -3.46 7.65
C ALA A 213 -8.72 -4.92 8.13
N ALA A 214 -8.65 -5.88 7.21
CA ALA A 214 -8.39 -7.27 7.53
C ALA A 214 -6.95 -7.48 8.03
N GLU A 215 -5.95 -6.89 7.37
CA GLU A 215 -4.55 -6.96 7.83
C GLU A 215 -4.39 -6.27 9.20
N ARG A 216 -5.01 -5.11 9.40
CA ARG A 216 -4.97 -4.38 10.68
C ARG A 216 -5.53 -5.22 11.81
N HIS A 217 -6.61 -5.97 11.57
CA HIS A 217 -7.15 -6.87 12.59
C HIS A 217 -6.24 -8.07 12.89
N LEU A 218 -5.50 -8.59 11.91
CA LEU A 218 -4.43 -9.57 12.18
C LEU A 218 -3.31 -8.97 13.04
N GLN A 219 -2.90 -7.72 12.78
CA GLN A 219 -1.90 -7.03 13.59
C GLN A 219 -2.32 -6.92 15.06
N ARG A 220 -3.58 -6.57 15.33
CA ARG A 220 -4.11 -6.48 16.71
C ARG A 220 -4.05 -7.80 17.45
N ARG A 221 -4.30 -8.91 16.74
CA ARG A 221 -4.34 -10.27 17.31
C ARG A 221 -2.96 -10.87 17.53
N HIS A 222 -2.02 -10.55 16.66
CA HIS A 222 -0.71 -11.18 16.62
C HIS A 222 0.04 -11.04 17.95
N SER A 223 0.34 -12.17 18.60
CA SER A 223 1.03 -12.23 19.89
C SER A 223 0.37 -11.40 21.01
N ASN A 224 -0.95 -11.20 20.94
CA ASN A 224 -1.68 -10.38 21.91
C ASN A 224 -2.44 -11.25 22.93
N PRO A 225 -2.11 -11.16 24.24
CA PRO A 225 -2.71 -12.00 25.27
C PRO A 225 -4.21 -11.76 25.49
N LEU A 226 -4.75 -10.65 25.00
CA LEU A 226 -6.19 -10.34 25.08
C LEU A 226 -7.03 -11.21 24.14
N PHE A 227 -6.40 -11.90 23.19
CA PHE A 227 -7.06 -12.82 22.27
C PHE A 227 -6.82 -14.28 22.67
N PRO A 228 -7.72 -15.21 22.33
CA PRO A 228 -7.49 -16.64 22.55
C PRO A 228 -6.20 -17.12 21.88
N LEU A 229 -5.46 -18.06 22.50
CA LEU A 229 -4.15 -18.51 22.02
C LEU A 229 -4.12 -18.93 20.53
N HIS A 230 -5.16 -19.63 20.07
CA HIS A 230 -5.28 -20.07 18.68
C HIS A 230 -5.49 -18.90 17.68
N ARG A 231 -5.87 -17.71 18.14
CA ARG A 231 -6.03 -16.48 17.36
C ARG A 231 -4.79 -15.58 17.41
N GLN A 232 -3.88 -15.82 18.35
CA GLN A 232 -2.64 -15.04 18.48
C GLN A 232 -1.60 -15.40 17.43
N MET A 233 -1.69 -16.61 16.89
CA MET A 233 -0.82 -17.10 15.82
C MET A 233 -1.30 -16.56 14.48
N VAL A 234 -0.42 -15.83 13.80
CA VAL A 234 -0.63 -15.36 12.42
C VAL A 234 0.44 -16.01 11.56
N THR A 235 0.06 -16.44 10.36
CA THR A 235 0.98 -16.99 9.36
C THR A 235 1.11 -16.07 8.16
N ALA A 236 2.14 -16.28 7.32
CA ALA A 236 2.26 -15.59 6.04
C ALA A 236 1.03 -15.80 5.14
N HIS A 237 0.40 -16.98 5.20
CA HIS A 237 -0.84 -17.26 4.48
C HIS A 237 -2.01 -16.40 4.96
N ASP A 238 -2.17 -16.23 6.28
CA ASP A 238 -3.24 -15.36 6.81
C ASP A 238 -3.06 -13.90 6.35
N VAL A 239 -1.82 -13.41 6.34
CA VAL A 239 -1.48 -12.07 5.84
C VAL A 239 -1.72 -11.93 4.34
N TYR A 240 -1.43 -12.97 3.56
CA TYR A 240 -1.75 -13.00 2.14
C TYR A 240 -3.26 -12.88 1.89
N GLU A 241 -4.05 -13.72 2.56
CA GLU A 241 -5.51 -13.73 2.42
C GLU A 241 -6.13 -12.41 2.89
N SER A 242 -5.63 -11.82 3.98
CA SER A 242 -6.13 -10.52 4.46
C SER A 242 -5.85 -9.42 3.44
N ARG A 243 -4.64 -9.39 2.87
CA ARG A 243 -4.28 -8.41 1.83
C ARG A 243 -5.10 -8.60 0.56
N LEU A 244 -5.42 -9.83 0.18
CA LEU A 244 -6.34 -10.10 -0.93
C LEU A 244 -7.75 -9.59 -0.64
N ALA A 245 -8.24 -9.76 0.59
CA ALA A 245 -9.55 -9.25 1.00
C ALA A 245 -9.58 -7.71 0.98
N ASP A 246 -8.55 -7.07 1.55
CA ASP A 246 -8.41 -5.62 1.59
C ASP A 246 -8.34 -5.00 0.18
N ALA A 247 -7.54 -5.61 -0.72
CA ALA A 247 -7.45 -5.16 -2.10
C ALA A 247 -8.75 -5.34 -2.89
N ARG A 248 -9.49 -6.43 -2.63
CA ARG A 248 -10.82 -6.65 -3.22
C ARG A 248 -11.81 -5.58 -2.77
N ALA A 249 -11.85 -5.27 -1.48
CA ALA A 249 -12.74 -4.24 -0.94
C ALA A 249 -12.48 -2.86 -1.58
N LEU A 250 -11.20 -2.45 -1.71
CA LEU A 250 -10.85 -1.19 -2.37
C LEU A 250 -11.19 -1.20 -3.87
N HIS A 251 -11.01 -2.34 -4.54
CA HIS A 251 -11.36 -2.46 -5.96
C HIS A 251 -12.87 -2.35 -6.19
N GLU A 252 -13.68 -2.97 -5.34
CA GLU A 252 -15.15 -2.85 -5.37
C GLU A 252 -15.59 -1.39 -5.22
N ILE A 253 -15.04 -0.67 -4.23
CA ILE A 253 -15.33 0.76 -4.01
C ILE A 253 -14.91 1.59 -5.23
N SER A 254 -13.75 1.29 -5.83
CA SER A 254 -13.28 1.98 -7.03
C SER A 254 -14.21 1.77 -8.23
N ASN A 255 -14.73 0.56 -8.43
CA ASN A 255 -15.65 0.27 -9.52
C ASN A 255 -16.99 1.00 -9.30
N GLU A 256 -17.54 0.93 -8.09
CA GLU A 256 -18.78 1.65 -7.74
C GLU A 256 -18.63 3.17 -7.88
N LEU A 257 -17.47 3.73 -7.54
CA LEU A 257 -17.18 5.14 -7.77
C LEU A 257 -17.17 5.48 -9.27
N GLY A 258 -16.57 4.62 -10.09
CA GLY A 258 -16.58 4.76 -11.54
C GLY A 258 -18.00 4.78 -12.10
N ASP A 259 -18.81 3.80 -11.73
CA ASP A 259 -20.22 3.69 -12.15
C ASP A 259 -21.04 4.92 -11.68
N LEU A 260 -20.83 5.37 -10.44
CA LEU A 260 -21.51 6.54 -9.89
C LEU A 260 -21.10 7.83 -10.62
N SER A 261 -19.80 7.99 -10.86
CA SER A 261 -19.25 9.13 -11.60
C SER A 261 -19.82 9.19 -13.01
N ASP A 262 -19.79 8.06 -13.74
CA ASP A 262 -20.33 7.97 -15.09
C ASP A 262 -21.82 8.29 -15.12
N SER A 263 -22.61 7.74 -14.18
CA SER A 263 -24.04 8.04 -14.05
C SER A 263 -24.32 9.52 -13.78
N PHE A 264 -23.51 10.15 -12.93
CA PHE A 264 -23.64 11.58 -12.61
C PHE A 264 -23.35 12.44 -13.84
N PHE A 265 -22.24 12.21 -14.54
CA PHE A 265 -21.83 13.02 -15.69
C PHE A 265 -22.62 12.75 -16.97
N GLN A 266 -23.27 11.59 -17.11
CA GLN A 266 -24.20 11.32 -18.21
C GLN A 266 -25.52 12.11 -18.11
N THR A 267 -25.83 12.64 -16.92
CA THR A 267 -27.03 13.45 -16.71
C THR A 267 -26.81 14.88 -17.23
N ALA A 268 -27.13 15.11 -18.51
CA ALA A 268 -26.90 16.41 -19.17
C ALA A 268 -27.76 17.55 -18.59
N GLU A 269 -28.98 17.25 -18.13
CA GLU A 269 -29.90 18.22 -17.52
C GLU A 269 -30.45 17.67 -16.20
N LEU A 270 -30.52 18.51 -15.18
CA LEU A 270 -31.07 18.14 -13.89
C LEU A 270 -32.58 17.87 -13.99
N PRO A 271 -33.08 16.80 -13.35
CA PRO A 271 -34.50 16.48 -13.39
C PRO A 271 -35.33 17.50 -12.59
N LEU A 272 -36.66 17.52 -12.77
CA LEU A 272 -37.55 18.45 -12.05
C LEU A 272 -37.43 18.34 -10.52
N ASN A 273 -37.13 17.14 -10.02
CA ASN A 273 -36.85 16.84 -8.60
C ASN A 273 -35.35 16.88 -8.29
N TRP A 274 -34.61 17.82 -8.88
CA TRP A 274 -33.15 17.91 -8.79
C TRP A 274 -32.60 17.89 -7.35
N GLN A 275 -33.34 18.42 -6.36
CA GLN A 275 -32.90 18.41 -4.96
C GLN A 275 -32.76 16.98 -4.42
N SER A 276 -33.81 16.16 -4.55
CA SER A 276 -33.77 14.75 -4.12
C SER A 276 -32.79 13.94 -4.94
N PHE A 277 -32.62 14.29 -6.22
CA PHE A 277 -31.62 13.66 -7.09
C PHE A 277 -30.19 13.91 -6.57
N LEU A 278 -29.81 15.18 -6.34
CA LEU A 278 -28.47 15.52 -5.83
C LEU A 278 -28.23 15.03 -4.40
N GLU A 279 -29.24 15.04 -3.53
CA GLU A 279 -29.14 14.43 -2.19
C GLU A 279 -28.87 12.93 -2.29
N GLY A 280 -29.51 12.22 -3.21
CA GLY A 280 -29.25 10.79 -3.44
C GLY A 280 -27.80 10.50 -3.84
N TYR A 281 -27.21 11.32 -4.72
CA TYR A 281 -25.79 11.21 -5.08
C TYR A 281 -24.87 11.55 -3.92
N ARG A 282 -25.16 12.63 -3.19
CA ARG A 282 -24.39 13.04 -2.00
C ARG A 282 -24.39 11.94 -0.94
N ASP A 283 -25.54 11.35 -0.64
CA ASP A 283 -25.66 10.24 0.31
C ASP A 283 -24.93 8.98 -0.18
N TYR A 284 -24.90 8.74 -1.50
CA TYR A 284 -24.13 7.61 -2.06
C TYR A 284 -22.62 7.86 -1.90
N VAL A 285 -22.15 9.06 -2.25
CA VAL A 285 -20.75 9.46 -2.05
C VAL A 285 -20.37 9.40 -0.57
N ASP A 286 -21.26 9.82 0.33
CA ASP A 286 -21.07 9.65 1.78
C ASP A 286 -20.79 8.19 2.14
N ARG A 287 -21.63 7.25 1.68
CA ARG A 287 -21.43 5.81 1.95
C ARG A 287 -20.16 5.24 1.32
N LEU A 288 -19.79 5.70 0.12
CA LEU A 288 -18.53 5.26 -0.51
C LEU A 288 -17.31 5.74 0.26
N GLU A 289 -17.34 6.98 0.74
CA GLU A 289 -16.28 7.53 1.57
C GLU A 289 -16.16 6.78 2.90
N GLU A 290 -17.28 6.54 3.59
CA GLU A 290 -17.32 5.75 4.83
C GLU A 290 -16.74 4.35 4.63
N ARG A 291 -17.10 3.67 3.53
CA ARG A 291 -16.54 2.35 3.17
C ARG A 291 -15.05 2.44 2.84
N CYS A 292 -14.61 3.48 2.16
CA CYS A 292 -13.21 3.71 1.83
C CYS A 292 -12.37 3.89 3.11
N LEU A 293 -12.85 4.71 4.03
CA LEU A 293 -12.23 4.91 5.35
C LEU A 293 -12.22 3.61 6.16
N ALA A 294 -13.33 2.87 6.18
CA ALA A 294 -13.42 1.58 6.88
C ALA A 294 -12.51 0.50 6.29
N ALA A 295 -12.32 0.46 4.96
CA ALA A 295 -11.45 -0.49 4.29
C ALA A 295 -9.96 -0.26 4.62
N GLY A 296 -9.58 0.97 4.94
CA GLY A 296 -8.19 1.36 5.25
C GLY A 296 -7.24 1.15 4.07
N GLY A 297 -5.97 0.88 4.39
CA GLY A 297 -4.95 0.57 3.38
C GLY A 297 -4.45 1.79 2.60
N GLN A 298 -3.83 1.53 1.45
CA GLN A 298 -3.34 2.58 0.54
C GLN A 298 -4.48 3.08 -0.35
N ASN A 299 -5.33 3.96 0.18
CA ASN A 299 -6.55 4.42 -0.49
C ASN A 299 -6.56 5.94 -0.80
N ALA A 300 -5.46 6.67 -0.57
CA ALA A 300 -5.41 8.13 -0.72
C ALA A 300 -5.93 8.64 -2.07
N ALA A 301 -5.49 8.04 -3.19
CA ALA A 301 -5.96 8.42 -4.53
C ALA A 301 -7.45 8.15 -4.75
N LEU A 302 -7.99 7.07 -4.15
CA LEU A 302 -9.42 6.76 -4.19
C LEU A 302 -10.21 7.76 -3.34
N GLY A 303 -9.72 8.10 -2.15
CA GLY A 303 -10.29 9.15 -1.31
C GLY A 303 -10.33 10.52 -2.01
N GLU A 304 -9.25 10.90 -2.69
CA GLU A 304 -9.22 12.12 -3.52
C GLU A 304 -10.23 12.07 -4.67
N ALA A 305 -10.39 10.92 -5.34
CA ALA A 305 -11.39 10.75 -6.39
C ALA A 305 -12.83 10.90 -5.87
N ILE A 306 -13.13 10.31 -4.70
CA ILE A 306 -14.43 10.47 -4.02
C ILE A 306 -14.66 11.94 -3.65
N ALA A 307 -13.66 12.61 -3.09
CA ALA A 307 -13.73 14.02 -2.72
C ALA A 307 -13.95 14.94 -3.93
N ARG A 308 -13.34 14.64 -5.08
CA ARG A 308 -13.59 15.35 -6.34
C ARG A 308 -15.04 15.21 -6.79
N LEU A 309 -15.56 13.98 -6.86
CA LEU A 309 -16.95 13.75 -7.25
C LEU A 309 -17.93 14.45 -6.29
N ARG A 310 -17.68 14.39 -4.97
CA ARG A 310 -18.44 15.16 -3.97
C ARG A 310 -18.45 16.65 -4.30
N ASN A 311 -17.29 17.22 -4.60
CA ASN A 311 -17.17 18.64 -4.91
C ASN A 311 -17.92 19.01 -6.21
N ASP A 312 -17.90 18.15 -7.22
CA ASP A 312 -18.64 18.37 -8.48
C ASP A 312 -20.17 18.33 -8.25
N ILE A 313 -20.65 17.39 -7.43
CA ILE A 313 -22.06 17.31 -7.00
C ILE A 313 -22.45 18.59 -6.24
N LEU A 314 -21.66 19.00 -5.24
CA LEU A 314 -21.93 20.20 -4.45
C LEU A 314 -21.86 21.47 -5.29
N THR A 315 -20.97 21.54 -6.27
CA THR A 315 -20.87 22.68 -7.20
C THR A 315 -22.12 22.79 -8.08
N THR A 316 -22.61 21.66 -8.60
CA THR A 316 -23.88 21.57 -9.32
C THR A 316 -25.06 22.00 -8.44
N TRP A 317 -25.06 21.60 -7.17
CA TRP A 317 -26.05 22.00 -6.19
C TRP A 317 -26.04 23.52 -5.93
N ARG A 318 -24.86 24.08 -5.62
CA ARG A 318 -24.69 25.53 -5.39
C ARG A 318 -25.13 26.34 -6.60
N THR A 319 -24.84 25.87 -7.81
CA THR A 319 -25.26 26.51 -9.07
C THR A 319 -26.78 26.51 -9.18
N SER A 320 -27.47 25.44 -8.77
CA SER A 320 -28.93 25.36 -8.77
C SER A 320 -29.57 26.28 -7.71
N LEU A 321 -28.86 26.55 -6.61
CA LEU A 321 -29.31 27.42 -5.52
C LEU A 321 -28.86 28.89 -5.62
N HIS A 322 -28.17 29.31 -6.69
CA HIS A 322 -27.49 30.62 -6.78
C HIS A 322 -28.37 31.85 -6.46
N LYS A 323 -29.69 31.76 -6.64
CA LYS A 323 -30.64 32.85 -6.33
C LYS A 323 -31.12 32.88 -4.87
N ASN A 324 -30.86 31.82 -4.09
CA ASN A 324 -31.33 31.68 -2.72
C ASN A 324 -30.15 31.59 -1.74
N ARG A 325 -29.71 32.76 -1.23
CA ARG A 325 -28.61 32.86 -0.26
C ARG A 325 -28.85 32.07 1.03
N HIS A 326 -30.10 31.99 1.51
CA HIS A 326 -30.39 31.26 2.72
C HIS A 326 -30.20 29.75 2.53
N SER A 327 -30.68 29.20 1.41
CA SER A 327 -30.51 27.79 1.10
C SER A 327 -29.05 27.41 0.85
N LEU A 328 -28.25 28.32 0.25
CA LEU A 328 -26.80 28.12 0.12
C LEU A 328 -26.11 28.04 1.48
N ALA A 329 -26.38 28.99 2.38
CA ALA A 329 -25.80 28.99 3.72
C ALA A 329 -26.21 27.74 4.53
N ALA A 330 -27.45 27.26 4.36
CA ALA A 330 -27.90 26.02 4.99
C ALA A 330 -27.14 24.80 4.46
N LEU A 331 -26.94 24.70 3.14
CA LEU A 331 -26.17 23.61 2.52
C LEU A 331 -24.72 23.59 3.02
N ASP A 332 -24.04 24.75 3.03
CA ASP A 332 -22.64 24.83 3.48
C ASP A 332 -22.50 24.49 4.98
N GLN A 333 -23.46 24.91 5.81
CA GLN A 333 -23.49 24.57 7.23
C GLN A 333 -23.72 23.07 7.46
N GLU A 334 -24.60 22.45 6.67
CA GLU A 334 -24.86 21.01 6.75
C GLU A 334 -23.63 20.20 6.32
N GLU A 335 -22.95 20.60 5.25
CA GLU A 335 -21.74 19.93 4.79
C GLU A 335 -20.59 20.06 5.81
N ALA A 336 -20.44 21.22 6.44
CA ALA A 336 -19.48 21.41 7.52
C ALA A 336 -19.75 20.46 8.70
N GLN A 337 -21.01 20.33 9.12
CA GLN A 337 -21.42 19.42 10.19
C GLN A 337 -21.19 17.94 9.81
N ARG A 338 -21.52 17.54 8.57
CA ARG A 338 -21.27 16.17 8.10
C ARG A 338 -19.78 15.86 8.06
N SER A 339 -18.95 16.80 7.60
CA SER A 339 -17.49 16.65 7.55
C SER A 339 -16.88 16.50 8.96
N GLU A 340 -17.27 17.37 9.90
CA GLU A 340 -16.80 17.30 11.30
C GLU A 340 -17.19 15.96 11.95
N ARG A 341 -18.46 15.56 11.79
CA ARG A 341 -18.95 14.27 12.29
C ARG A 341 -18.17 13.10 11.71
N ARG A 342 -17.86 13.13 10.41
CA ARG A 342 -17.10 12.07 9.74
C ARG A 342 -15.66 12.00 10.25
N ALA A 343 -14.99 13.15 10.36
CA ALA A 343 -13.63 13.23 10.89
C ALA A 343 -13.54 12.68 12.32
N LEU A 344 -14.57 12.95 13.13
CA LEU A 344 -14.66 12.42 14.49
C LEU A 344 -14.87 10.89 14.51
N LEU A 345 -15.82 10.37 13.74
CA LEU A 345 -16.20 8.94 13.78
C LEU A 345 -15.20 8.02 13.06
N TYR A 346 -14.62 8.47 11.95
CA TYR A 346 -13.75 7.66 11.10
C TYR A 346 -12.26 8.04 11.23
N GLY A 347 -11.92 8.92 12.17
CA GLY A 347 -10.53 9.32 12.45
C GLY A 347 -9.67 8.24 13.11
N CYS A 348 -10.25 7.09 13.47
CA CYS A 348 -9.56 5.94 14.03
C CYS A 348 -10.03 4.65 13.33
N ASP A 349 -9.07 3.80 12.93
CA ASP A 349 -9.32 2.54 12.21
C ASP A 349 -10.31 1.62 12.94
N TRP A 350 -10.23 1.56 14.27
CA TRP A 350 -11.12 0.70 15.06
C TRP A 350 -12.58 1.14 14.95
N THR A 351 -12.85 2.45 15.09
CA THR A 351 -14.21 2.99 14.99
C THR A 351 -14.73 2.88 13.56
N ALA A 352 -13.88 3.16 12.57
CA ALA A 352 -14.23 3.01 11.16
C ALA A 352 -14.66 1.58 10.82
N GLN A 353 -13.93 0.58 11.33
CA GLN A 353 -14.27 -0.84 11.13
C GLN A 353 -15.55 -1.25 11.89
N LEU A 354 -15.72 -0.78 13.13
CA LEU A 354 -16.91 -1.11 13.92
C LEU A 354 -18.19 -0.55 13.29
N LEU A 355 -18.13 0.65 12.72
CA LEU A 355 -19.27 1.32 12.09
C LEU A 355 -19.55 0.81 10.67
N SER A 356 -18.65 0.02 10.09
CA SER A 356 -18.81 -0.51 8.74
C SER A 356 -19.93 -1.56 8.66
N ASN A 357 -20.67 -1.54 7.54
CA ASN A 357 -21.65 -2.59 7.24
C ASN A 357 -20.93 -3.91 7.00
N GLY A 358 -20.98 -4.82 7.98
CA GLY A 358 -20.23 -6.08 7.95
C GLY A 358 -18.86 -6.00 8.62
N SER A 359 -18.76 -5.30 9.77
CA SER A 359 -17.57 -5.25 10.63
C SER A 359 -16.72 -6.52 10.57
N LEU A 360 -15.46 -6.35 10.19
CA LEU A 360 -14.47 -7.43 10.13
C LEU A 360 -14.00 -7.88 11.52
N ILE A 361 -14.33 -7.12 12.57
CA ILE A 361 -14.04 -7.46 13.95
C ILE A 361 -15.23 -8.29 14.48
N PRO A 362 -15.01 -9.56 14.82
CA PRO A 362 -16.04 -10.38 15.47
C PRO A 362 -16.50 -9.75 16.80
N PRO A 363 -17.77 -9.90 17.21
CA PRO A 363 -18.31 -9.30 18.43
C PRO A 363 -17.48 -9.59 19.69
N GLU A 364 -16.97 -10.82 19.81
CA GLU A 364 -16.12 -11.27 20.92
C GLU A 364 -14.71 -10.66 20.91
N GLU A 365 -14.28 -10.12 19.77
CA GLU A 365 -12.97 -9.51 19.55
C GLU A 365 -13.00 -7.98 19.57
N VAL A 366 -14.18 -7.35 19.64
CA VAL A 366 -14.37 -5.89 19.67
C VAL A 366 -13.55 -5.24 20.79
N VAL A 367 -13.62 -5.78 22.00
CA VAL A 367 -12.97 -5.22 23.18
C VAL A 367 -11.47 -5.54 23.23
N PRO A 368 -11.01 -6.78 22.97
CA PRO A 368 -9.59 -7.06 22.75
C PRO A 368 -8.96 -6.15 21.68
N ALA A 369 -9.65 -5.94 20.55
CA ALA A 369 -9.18 -5.06 19.48
C ALA A 369 -9.10 -3.60 19.94
N LEU A 370 -10.09 -3.11 20.69
CA LEU A 370 -10.10 -1.75 21.24
C LEU A 370 -8.90 -1.51 22.18
N LEU A 371 -8.66 -2.47 23.08
CA LEU A 371 -7.55 -2.41 24.04
C LEU A 371 -6.18 -2.63 23.38
N SER A 372 -6.15 -3.04 22.11
CA SER A 372 -4.91 -3.15 21.33
C SER A 372 -4.46 -1.82 20.76
N GLU A 373 -5.35 -0.82 20.67
CA GLU A 373 -4.99 0.52 20.22
C GLU A 373 -4.16 1.28 21.26
N SER A 374 -3.44 2.31 20.83
CA SER A 374 -2.69 3.17 21.75
C SER A 374 -3.64 4.02 22.62
N PRO A 375 -3.19 4.53 23.78
CA PRO A 375 -4.00 5.43 24.60
C PRO A 375 -4.51 6.65 23.82
N SER A 376 -3.71 7.25 22.94
CA SER A 376 -4.11 8.41 22.13
C SER A 376 -5.22 8.07 21.13
N GLU A 377 -5.17 6.90 20.50
CA GLU A 377 -6.24 6.44 19.61
C GLU A 377 -7.50 6.11 20.40
N LEU A 378 -7.36 5.51 21.58
CA LEU A 378 -8.48 5.19 22.44
C LEU A 378 -9.22 6.45 22.92
N GLU A 379 -8.51 7.54 23.23
CA GLU A 379 -9.12 8.84 23.55
C GLU A 379 -9.99 9.35 22.39
N LYS A 380 -9.50 9.26 21.15
CA LYS A 380 -10.29 9.62 19.96
C LYS A 380 -11.53 8.74 19.84
N VAL A 381 -11.41 7.43 20.03
CA VAL A 381 -12.55 6.50 19.99
C VAL A 381 -13.58 6.88 21.05
N VAL A 382 -13.16 7.09 22.30
CA VAL A 382 -14.07 7.46 23.40
C VAL A 382 -14.75 8.79 23.11
N ALA A 383 -14.02 9.82 22.66
CA ALA A 383 -14.60 11.11 22.31
C ALA A 383 -15.62 10.98 21.17
N ALA A 384 -15.30 10.20 20.14
CA ALA A 384 -16.18 9.98 18.99
C ALA A 384 -17.47 9.24 19.37
N VAL A 385 -17.34 8.19 20.18
CA VAL A 385 -18.47 7.40 20.67
C VAL A 385 -19.31 8.20 21.67
N GLN A 386 -18.71 9.05 22.51
CA GLN A 386 -19.43 9.93 23.43
C GLN A 386 -20.21 11.03 22.72
N ALA A 387 -19.69 11.53 21.60
CA ALA A 387 -20.41 12.51 20.78
C ALA A 387 -21.66 11.91 20.11
N GLU A 388 -21.77 10.58 20.02
CA GLU A 388 -22.90 9.88 19.42
C GLU A 388 -23.77 9.14 20.45
N PRO A 389 -24.94 9.66 20.83
CA PRO A 389 -25.81 9.06 21.85
C PRO A 389 -26.16 7.60 21.59
N ARG A 390 -26.26 7.20 20.32
CA ARG A 390 -26.60 5.82 19.92
C ARG A 390 -25.51 4.81 20.27
N LEU A 391 -24.27 5.26 20.48
CA LEU A 391 -23.12 4.40 20.75
C LEU A 391 -22.72 4.39 22.24
N HIS A 392 -23.43 5.13 23.10
CA HIS A 392 -23.15 5.19 24.55
C HIS A 392 -23.26 3.83 25.23
N GLU A 393 -24.21 2.99 24.81
CA GLU A 393 -24.37 1.63 25.32
C GLU A 393 -23.14 0.77 24.96
N THR A 394 -22.67 0.86 23.71
CA THR A 394 -21.47 0.18 23.24
C THR A 394 -20.25 0.55 24.10
N LEU A 395 -20.07 1.84 24.41
CA LEU A 395 -18.97 2.30 25.28
C LEU A 395 -19.04 1.69 26.69
N SER A 396 -20.23 1.68 27.28
CA SER A 396 -20.47 1.09 28.60
C SER A 396 -20.14 -0.41 28.63
N GLN A 397 -20.60 -1.14 27.60
CA GLN A 397 -20.33 -2.58 27.44
C GLN A 397 -18.84 -2.86 27.23
N CYS A 398 -18.15 -2.04 26.42
CA CYS A 398 -16.71 -2.10 26.22
C CYS A 398 -15.95 -1.92 27.54
N GLY A 399 -16.33 -0.91 28.34
CA GLY A 399 -15.69 -0.64 29.64
C GLY A 399 -15.84 -1.78 30.64
N ALA A 400 -17.03 -2.39 30.73
CA ALA A 400 -17.26 -3.53 31.64
C ALA A 400 -16.48 -4.78 31.20
N THR A 401 -16.49 -5.07 29.91
CA THR A 401 -15.80 -6.24 29.33
C THR A 401 -14.28 -6.09 29.40
N ALA A 402 -13.77 -4.87 29.21
CA ALA A 402 -12.35 -4.56 29.31
C ALA A 402 -11.82 -4.89 30.72
N HIS A 403 -12.53 -4.49 31.77
CA HIS A 403 -12.14 -4.81 33.15
C HIS A 403 -12.02 -6.32 33.37
N ARG A 404 -13.01 -7.09 32.90
CA ARG A 404 -13.02 -8.56 33.04
C ARG A 404 -11.83 -9.18 32.33
N LEU A 405 -11.60 -8.82 31.06
CA LEU A 405 -10.51 -9.34 30.24
C LEU A 405 -9.13 -9.02 30.83
N VAL A 406 -8.94 -7.82 31.36
CA VAL A 406 -7.68 -7.42 32.01
C VAL A 406 -7.47 -8.21 33.29
N THR A 407 -8.51 -8.38 34.12
CA THR A 407 -8.42 -9.17 35.35
C THR A 407 -8.03 -10.61 35.04
N GLU A 408 -8.66 -11.24 34.04
CA GLU A 408 -8.33 -12.60 33.58
C GLU A 408 -6.89 -12.70 33.05
N SER A 409 -6.44 -11.69 32.28
CA SER A 409 -5.09 -11.65 31.72
C SER A 409 -3.99 -11.44 32.77
N SER A 410 -4.26 -10.59 33.77
CA SER A 410 -3.32 -10.34 34.89
C SER A 410 -3.14 -11.55 35.79
N VAL A 411 -4.20 -12.34 36.02
CA VAL A 411 -4.10 -13.63 36.74
C VAL A 411 -3.19 -14.61 35.99
N GLY A 412 -3.16 -14.55 34.66
CA GLY A 412 -2.27 -15.34 33.81
C GLY A 412 -0.82 -14.84 33.73
N GLY A 413 -0.47 -13.74 34.40
CA GLY A 413 0.89 -13.17 34.38
C GLY A 413 1.24 -12.44 33.08
N ASN A 414 0.26 -12.16 32.22
CA ASN A 414 0.49 -11.48 30.95
C ASN A 414 0.51 -9.95 31.16
N ASN A 415 1.57 -9.29 30.71
CA ASN A 415 1.68 -7.83 30.75
C ASN A 415 1.01 -7.22 29.51
N ILE A 416 0.03 -6.34 29.71
CA ILE A 416 -0.63 -5.58 28.64
C ILE A 416 -0.07 -4.15 28.65
N PRO A 417 0.50 -3.66 27.55
CA PRO A 417 1.06 -2.31 27.49
C PRO A 417 0.03 -1.22 27.83
N ASP A 418 0.45 -0.25 28.65
CA ASP A 418 -0.32 0.96 29.02
C ASP A 418 -1.72 0.70 29.56
N ILE A 419 -1.96 -0.49 30.13
CA ILE A 419 -3.32 -0.92 30.45
C ILE A 419 -4.00 0.00 31.46
N GLY A 420 -3.27 0.54 32.44
CA GLY A 420 -3.80 1.49 33.42
C GLY A 420 -4.34 2.77 32.76
N ASP A 421 -3.63 3.31 31.78
CA ASP A 421 -4.06 4.51 31.04
C ASP A 421 -5.26 4.21 30.15
N LYS A 422 -5.25 3.08 29.43
CA LYS A 422 -6.36 2.67 28.55
C LYS A 422 -7.66 2.49 29.33
N LEU A 423 -7.55 1.85 30.48
CA LEU A 423 -8.65 1.62 31.40
C LEU A 423 -9.19 2.95 31.98
N ARG A 424 -8.30 3.88 32.39
CA ARG A 424 -8.71 5.22 32.83
C ARG A 424 -9.48 5.98 31.74
N ILE A 425 -9.04 5.89 30.49
CA ILE A 425 -9.70 6.54 29.35
C ILE A 425 -11.13 6.00 29.15
N LEU A 426 -11.31 4.68 29.20
CA LEU A 426 -12.63 4.04 29.02
C LEU A 426 -13.65 4.40 30.11
N TRP A 427 -13.21 4.69 31.33
CA TRP A 427 -14.10 5.00 32.46
C TRP A 427 -14.28 6.48 32.76
N GLY A 428 -13.48 7.35 32.15
CA GLY A 428 -13.50 8.78 32.38
C GLY A 428 -12.96 9.20 33.76
N PRO A 429 -12.79 10.50 34.01
CA PRO A 429 -12.10 11.04 35.19
C PRO A 429 -12.87 10.93 36.53
N GLY A 430 -13.87 10.04 36.65
CA GLY A 430 -14.82 10.04 37.79
C GLY A 430 -15.02 8.72 38.53
N ARG A 431 -14.45 7.60 38.07
CA ARG A 431 -14.49 6.34 38.84
C ARG A 431 -13.14 6.12 39.52
N PRO A 432 -13.01 6.40 40.84
CA PRO A 432 -11.81 6.01 41.57
C PRO A 432 -11.65 4.50 41.41
N GLY A 433 -10.44 4.09 41.02
CA GLY A 433 -10.11 2.69 40.79
C GLY A 433 -10.65 1.82 41.91
N ALA A 434 -11.56 0.92 41.55
CA ALA A 434 -11.86 -0.22 42.39
C ALA A 434 -10.62 -1.12 42.37
N GLY A 435 -9.67 -0.82 43.26
CA GLY A 435 -8.62 -1.74 43.68
C GLY A 435 -7.62 -2.18 42.62
N MET A 436 -6.88 -1.25 41.99
CA MET A 436 -5.49 -1.58 41.65
C MET A 436 -4.65 -1.40 42.92
N THR A 437 -4.75 -2.36 43.84
CA THR A 437 -3.68 -2.58 44.82
C THR A 437 -2.43 -2.90 44.02
N SER A 438 -1.45 -2.01 44.11
CA SER A 438 -0.04 -2.24 43.81
C SER A 438 0.37 -3.66 44.25
N LEU A 439 0.58 -4.55 43.29
CA LEU A 439 1.42 -5.73 43.48
C LEU A 439 2.75 -5.39 42.83
N ALA A 440 3.71 -5.08 43.71
CA ALA A 440 5.12 -4.98 43.41
C ALA A 440 5.71 -6.37 43.10
#